data_AF-A0A0J7NRU0-F1
#
_entry.id   AF-A0A0J7NRU0-F1
#
_cell.length_a   1.000
_cell.length_b   1.000
_cell.length_c   1.000
_cell.angle_alpha   90.00
_cell.angle_beta   90.00
_cell.angle_gamma   90.00
#
_symmetry.space_group_name_H-M   'P 1'
#
loop_
_entity.id
_entity.type
_entity.pdbx_description
1 polymer ?
#
loop_
_entity_poly.entity_id
_entity_poly.type
_entity_poly.pdbx_seq_one_letter_code
_entity_poly.pdbx_strand_id
1 'polypeptide(L)'
;MQAKNAEEVSALKSDYKIQLFEMRKTIDSLFETINNLRSENIALNVSLIERRRAENRNLRGHELTMFQLNIASKRNPEQEKEAQEWIESIIGKKFPPGETFEDVLKDGQVLCHLMNKISPGSIPKINSTGGQFKMMENINLFQKALKDYGVDDVDVFQTVDLWEKKDIAQVITTLFALGRTTYKHPEWKGPYLGPKPADECKREFTEEQLRAGEGLIGLQAGSNKGATQAGQSIGATRKILLGK
;
A
#
# COMPACT_ATOMS: atom_id res chain seq x y z
N MET A 1 -47.03 -21.30 -86.83
CA MET A 1 -46.92 -20.25 -85.80
C MET A 1 -47.05 -20.83 -84.38
N GLN A 2 -48.07 -21.65 -84.08
CA GLN A 2 -48.25 -22.25 -82.74
C GLN A 2 -47.12 -23.20 -82.29
N ALA A 3 -46.56 -24.02 -83.18
CA ALA A 3 -45.47 -24.96 -82.82
C ALA A 3 -44.14 -24.26 -82.46
N LYS A 4 -43.79 -23.19 -83.17
CA LYS A 4 -42.54 -22.43 -82.95
C LYS A 4 -42.55 -21.68 -81.61
N ASN A 5 -43.71 -21.12 -81.23
CA ASN A 5 -43.90 -20.47 -79.93
C ASN A 5 -43.83 -21.46 -78.76
N ALA A 6 -44.28 -22.71 -78.94
CA ALA A 6 -44.20 -23.73 -77.89
C ALA A 6 -42.75 -24.15 -77.59
N GLU A 7 -41.91 -24.18 -78.64
CA GLU A 7 -40.49 -24.55 -78.54
C GLU A 7 -39.66 -23.45 -77.83
N GLU A 8 -39.90 -22.18 -78.16
CA GLU A 8 -39.28 -21.03 -77.47
C GLU A 8 -39.66 -20.95 -75.99
N VAL A 9 -40.94 -21.19 -75.65
CA VAL A 9 -41.41 -21.23 -74.25
C VAL A 9 -40.77 -22.39 -73.48
N SER A 10 -40.55 -23.53 -74.14
CA SER A 10 -39.86 -24.68 -73.55
C SER A 10 -38.38 -24.38 -73.24
N ALA A 11 -37.68 -23.73 -74.18
CA ALA A 11 -36.29 -23.31 -74.00
C ALA A 11 -36.16 -22.29 -72.84
N LEU A 12 -37.00 -21.26 -72.81
CA LEU A 12 -37.04 -20.27 -71.71
C LEU A 12 -37.30 -20.92 -70.34
N LYS A 13 -38.19 -21.92 -70.29
CA LYS A 13 -38.48 -22.67 -69.05
C LYS A 13 -37.31 -23.54 -68.62
N SER A 14 -36.54 -24.08 -69.57
CA SER A 14 -35.32 -24.84 -69.31
C SER A 14 -34.22 -23.93 -68.75
N ASP A 15 -33.97 -22.79 -69.38
CA ASP A 15 -32.96 -21.81 -68.94
C ASP A 15 -33.28 -21.28 -67.53
N TYR A 16 -34.54 -20.97 -67.24
CA TYR A 16 -34.94 -20.52 -65.90
C TYR A 16 -34.71 -21.61 -64.84
N LYS A 17 -34.94 -22.90 -65.17
CA LYS A 17 -34.64 -24.01 -64.26
C LYS A 17 -33.14 -24.15 -64.01
N ILE A 18 -32.31 -23.96 -65.04
CA ILE A 18 -30.85 -23.99 -64.91
C ILE A 18 -30.38 -22.83 -64.03
N GLN A 19 -30.88 -21.61 -64.24
CA GLN A 19 -30.55 -20.45 -63.41
C GLN A 19 -30.97 -20.65 -61.95
N LEU A 20 -32.16 -21.19 -61.69
CA LEU A 20 -32.61 -21.51 -60.34
C LEU A 20 -31.73 -22.58 -59.66
N PHE A 21 -31.26 -23.57 -60.43
CA PHE A 21 -30.36 -24.60 -59.93
C PHE A 21 -28.98 -24.03 -59.56
N GLU A 22 -28.41 -23.16 -60.40
CA GLU A 22 -27.15 -22.47 -60.11
C GLU A 22 -27.28 -21.48 -58.93
N MET A 23 -28.40 -20.77 -58.83
CA MET A 23 -28.72 -19.95 -57.66
C MET A 23 -28.78 -20.79 -56.38
N ARG A 24 -29.40 -21.97 -56.43
CA ARG A 24 -29.50 -22.86 -55.28
C ARG A 24 -28.12 -23.33 -54.80
N LYS A 25 -27.24 -23.75 -55.73
CA LYS A 25 -25.85 -24.08 -55.41
C LYS A 25 -25.10 -22.92 -54.77
N THR A 26 -25.31 -21.71 -55.28
CA THR A 26 -24.68 -20.49 -54.74
C THR A 26 -25.17 -20.23 -53.31
N ILE A 27 -26.46 -20.38 -53.04
CA ILE A 27 -27.03 -20.24 -51.69
C ILE A 27 -26.43 -21.28 -50.73
N ASP A 28 -26.34 -22.54 -51.14
CA ASP A 28 -25.79 -23.61 -50.31
C ASP A 28 -24.29 -23.35 -49.99
N SER A 29 -23.51 -22.88 -50.97
CA SER A 29 -22.11 -22.48 -50.79
C SER A 29 -21.95 -21.27 -49.85
N LEU A 30 -22.84 -20.27 -49.95
CA LEU A 30 -22.83 -19.12 -49.04
C LEU A 30 -23.18 -19.53 -47.60
N PHE A 31 -24.14 -20.43 -47.42
CA PHE A 31 -24.46 -20.98 -46.09
C PHE A 31 -23.28 -21.70 -45.47
N GLU A 32 -22.57 -22.53 -46.24
CA GLU A 32 -21.37 -23.22 -45.78
C GLU A 32 -20.27 -22.24 -45.38
N THR A 33 -20.06 -21.19 -46.19
CA THR A 33 -19.11 -20.12 -45.87
C THR A 33 -19.47 -19.39 -44.58
N ILE A 34 -20.74 -19.05 -44.38
CA ILE A 34 -21.23 -18.40 -43.15
C ILE A 34 -21.00 -19.29 -41.93
N ASN A 35 -21.28 -20.59 -42.02
CA ASN A 35 -21.09 -21.53 -40.93
C ASN A 35 -19.61 -21.69 -40.57
N ASN A 36 -18.73 -21.74 -41.57
CA ASN A 36 -17.28 -21.78 -41.37
C ASN A 36 -16.78 -20.51 -40.67
N LEU A 37 -17.15 -19.33 -41.18
CA LEU A 37 -16.80 -18.04 -40.57
C LEU A 37 -17.32 -17.92 -39.14
N ARG A 38 -18.52 -18.41 -38.85
CA ARG A 38 -19.08 -18.41 -37.50
C ARG A 38 -18.27 -19.30 -36.56
N SER A 39 -17.89 -20.49 -37.02
CA SER A 39 -17.08 -21.45 -36.25
C SER A 39 -15.67 -20.89 -35.97
N GLU A 40 -15.05 -20.27 -36.96
CA GLU A 40 -13.74 -19.63 -36.83
C GLU A 40 -13.79 -18.44 -35.86
N ASN A 41 -14.83 -17.60 -35.95
CA ASN A 41 -15.03 -16.50 -35.00
C ASN A 41 -15.18 -17.00 -33.55
N ILE A 42 -15.88 -18.12 -33.34
CA ILE A 42 -16.01 -18.72 -32.00
C ILE A 42 -14.65 -19.20 -31.51
N ALA A 43 -13.89 -19.92 -32.34
CA ALA A 43 -12.56 -20.40 -31.99
C ALA A 43 -11.59 -19.26 -31.65
N LEU A 44 -11.58 -18.20 -32.47
CA LEU A 44 -10.80 -16.99 -32.21
C LEU A 44 -11.17 -16.35 -30.88
N ASN A 45 -12.45 -16.16 -30.60
CA ASN A 45 -12.91 -15.59 -29.33
C ASN A 45 -12.49 -16.42 -28.11
N VAL A 46 -12.60 -17.74 -28.18
CA VAL A 46 -12.12 -18.64 -27.12
C VAL A 46 -10.61 -18.45 -26.90
N SER A 47 -9.82 -18.45 -27.97
CA SER A 47 -8.36 -18.27 -27.89
C SER A 47 -7.94 -16.92 -27.29
N LEU A 48 -8.66 -15.84 -27.63
CA LEU A 48 -8.43 -14.50 -27.08
C LEU A 48 -8.74 -14.45 -25.59
N ILE A 49 -9.84 -15.09 -25.16
CA ILE A 49 -10.21 -15.18 -23.75
C ILE A 49 -9.14 -15.96 -22.96
N GLU A 50 -8.63 -17.06 -23.52
CA GLU A 50 -7.59 -17.85 -22.88
C GLU A 50 -6.26 -17.10 -22.78
N ARG A 51 -5.82 -16.42 -23.84
CA ARG A 51 -4.64 -15.53 -23.78
C ARG A 51 -4.80 -14.45 -22.73
N ARG A 52 -5.93 -13.75 -22.72
CA ARG A 52 -6.21 -12.70 -21.74
C ARG A 52 -6.23 -13.24 -20.30
N ARG A 53 -6.74 -14.45 -20.08
CA ARG A 53 -6.68 -15.13 -18.77
C ARG A 53 -5.24 -15.47 -18.37
N ALA A 54 -4.41 -15.94 -19.30
CA ALA A 54 -3.00 -16.23 -19.06
C ALA A 54 -2.20 -14.97 -18.71
N GLU A 55 -2.35 -13.89 -19.49
CA GLU A 55 -1.73 -12.59 -19.24
C GLU A 55 -2.11 -12.03 -17.87
N ASN A 56 -3.40 -12.06 -17.50
CA ASN A 56 -3.85 -11.61 -16.18
C ASN A 56 -3.27 -12.45 -15.02
N ARG A 57 -3.10 -13.76 -15.21
CA ARG A 57 -2.44 -14.62 -14.20
C ARG A 57 -0.97 -14.24 -14.04
N ASN A 58 -0.27 -14.00 -15.15
CA ASN A 58 1.14 -13.60 -15.12
C ASN A 58 1.33 -12.22 -14.48
N LEU A 59 0.47 -11.24 -14.81
CA LEU A 59 0.48 -9.91 -14.20
C LEU A 59 0.28 -9.99 -12.68
N ARG A 60 -0.72 -10.75 -12.20
CA ARG A 60 -0.92 -10.97 -10.75
C ARG A 60 0.28 -11.65 -10.10
N GLY A 61 0.87 -12.65 -10.76
CA GLY A 61 2.08 -13.30 -10.26
C GLY A 61 3.24 -12.32 -10.13
N HIS A 62 3.44 -11.47 -11.14
CA HIS A 62 4.49 -10.45 -11.14
C HIS A 62 4.27 -9.38 -10.05
N GLU A 63 3.05 -8.86 -9.91
CA GLU A 63 2.68 -7.92 -8.85
C GLU A 63 2.91 -8.51 -7.46
N LEU A 64 2.54 -9.78 -7.24
CA LEU A 64 2.80 -10.48 -5.98
C LEU A 64 4.30 -10.61 -5.70
N THR A 65 5.10 -10.98 -6.70
CA THR A 65 6.57 -11.05 -6.53
C THR A 65 7.20 -9.69 -6.24
N MET A 66 6.77 -8.63 -6.94
CA MET A 66 7.27 -7.28 -6.70
C MET A 66 6.88 -6.76 -5.31
N PHE A 67 5.66 -7.06 -4.86
CA PHE A 67 5.21 -6.73 -3.51
C PHE A 67 6.03 -7.44 -2.43
N GLN A 68 6.28 -8.74 -2.60
CA GLN A 68 7.15 -9.51 -1.70
C GLN A 68 8.58 -8.97 -1.66
N LEU A 69 9.15 -8.62 -2.81
CA LEU A 69 10.49 -8.02 -2.89
C LEU A 69 10.53 -6.64 -2.23
N ASN A 70 9.49 -5.82 -2.37
CA ASN A 70 9.41 -4.51 -1.71
C ASN A 70 9.36 -4.66 -0.18
N ILE A 71 8.55 -5.59 0.35
CA ILE A 71 8.52 -5.89 1.79
C ILE A 71 9.86 -6.43 2.27
N ALA A 72 10.46 -7.37 1.54
CA ALA A 72 11.79 -7.88 1.88
C ALA A 72 12.86 -6.77 1.84
N SER A 73 12.73 -5.80 0.94
CA SER A 73 13.62 -4.63 0.88
C SER A 73 13.45 -3.68 2.08
N LYS A 74 12.33 -3.73 2.81
CA LYS A 74 12.15 -2.97 4.06
C LYS A 74 12.73 -3.69 5.27
N ARG A 75 13.00 -5.00 5.17
CA ARG A 75 13.57 -5.80 6.26
C ARG A 75 15.07 -5.56 6.34
N ASN A 76 15.50 -4.93 7.43
CA ASN A 76 16.90 -4.65 7.69
C ASN A 76 17.50 -5.77 8.58
N PRO A 77 18.47 -6.57 8.09
CA PRO A 77 19.04 -7.68 8.84
C PRO A 77 19.75 -7.26 10.14
N GLU A 78 20.37 -6.08 10.15
CA GLU A 78 21.03 -5.54 11.34
C GLU A 78 20.01 -5.21 12.45
N GLN A 79 18.88 -4.59 12.09
CA GLN A 79 17.80 -4.28 13.03
C GLN A 79 17.14 -5.55 13.58
N GLU A 80 16.97 -6.57 12.75
CA GLU A 80 16.45 -7.87 13.20
C GLU A 80 17.37 -8.51 14.22
N LYS A 81 18.68 -8.52 13.95
CA LYS A 81 19.66 -9.05 14.88
C LYS A 81 19.68 -8.28 16.20
N GLU A 82 19.61 -6.95 16.14
CA GLU A 82 19.53 -6.09 17.33
C GLU A 82 18.26 -6.39 18.15
N ALA A 83 17.11 -6.52 17.48
CA ALA A 83 15.84 -6.88 18.12
C ALA A 83 15.90 -8.28 18.76
N GLN A 84 16.50 -9.26 18.08
CA GLN A 84 16.72 -10.59 18.63
C GLN A 84 17.60 -10.55 19.88
N GLU A 85 18.77 -9.91 19.82
CA GLU A 85 19.69 -9.80 20.96
C GLU A 85 19.04 -9.12 22.15
N TRP A 86 18.21 -8.10 21.89
CA TRP A 86 17.44 -7.41 22.92
C TRP A 86 16.42 -8.32 23.61
N ILE A 87 15.63 -9.09 22.83
CA ILE A 87 14.67 -10.07 23.39
C ILE A 87 15.40 -11.11 24.23
N GLU A 88 16.50 -11.66 23.72
CA GLU A 88 17.30 -12.69 24.40
C GLU A 88 17.87 -12.16 25.72
N SER A 89 18.32 -10.91 25.74
CA SER A 89 18.86 -10.24 26.94
C SER A 89 17.80 -10.07 28.04
N ILE A 90 16.56 -9.71 27.67
CA ILE A 90 15.46 -9.53 28.63
C ILE A 90 14.94 -10.86 29.17
N ILE A 91 14.75 -11.84 28.30
CA ILE A 91 14.22 -13.16 28.68
C ILE A 91 15.30 -14.00 29.39
N GLY A 92 16.58 -13.76 29.08
CA GLY A 92 17.71 -14.55 29.56
C GLY A 92 17.83 -15.91 28.87
N LYS A 93 17.21 -16.08 27.70
CA LYS A 93 17.26 -17.31 26.89
C LYS A 93 17.63 -16.96 25.45
N LYS A 94 18.55 -17.73 24.87
CA LYS A 94 18.94 -17.63 23.47
C LYS A 94 17.90 -18.29 22.58
N PHE A 95 17.71 -17.77 21.37
CA PHE A 95 16.86 -18.41 20.37
C PHE A 95 17.48 -19.76 19.97
N PRO A 96 16.65 -20.77 19.64
CA PRO A 96 17.16 -22.07 19.22
C PRO A 96 18.08 -21.96 18.00
N PRO A 97 19.23 -22.66 17.98
CA PRO A 97 20.15 -22.61 16.85
C PRO A 97 19.51 -23.25 15.61
N GLY A 98 19.51 -22.51 14.50
CA GLY A 98 18.97 -22.97 13.21
C GLY A 98 17.50 -22.62 12.95
N GLU A 99 16.82 -21.99 13.91
CA GLU A 99 15.47 -21.43 13.68
C GLU A 99 15.54 -19.97 13.22
N THR A 100 14.57 -19.57 12.39
CA THR A 100 14.46 -18.18 11.93
C THR A 100 13.77 -17.30 12.96
N PHE A 101 14.07 -16.00 12.97
CA PHE A 101 13.49 -15.02 13.89
C PHE A 101 11.96 -15.12 13.97
N GLU A 102 11.31 -15.18 12.80
CA GLU A 102 9.85 -15.26 12.70
C GLU A 102 9.28 -16.60 13.16
N ASP A 103 10.00 -17.72 13.02
CA ASP A 103 9.52 -19.03 13.47
C ASP A 103 9.51 -19.13 15.00
N VAL A 104 10.54 -18.58 15.65
CA VAL A 104 10.65 -18.55 17.12
C VAL A 104 9.56 -17.68 17.75
N LEU A 105 9.18 -16.57 17.10
CA LEU A 105 8.16 -15.66 17.60
C LEU A 105 6.73 -16.06 17.21
N LYS A 106 6.58 -16.96 16.23
CA LYS A 106 5.30 -17.29 15.57
C LYS A 106 4.21 -17.71 16.54
N ASP A 107 4.56 -18.41 17.61
CA ASP A 107 3.61 -18.93 18.59
C ASP A 107 3.12 -17.89 19.60
N GLY A 108 3.71 -16.70 19.58
CA GLY A 108 3.43 -15.58 20.48
C GLY A 108 3.93 -15.76 21.91
N GLN A 109 4.46 -16.93 22.30
CA GLN A 109 4.85 -17.20 23.69
C GLN A 109 6.05 -16.36 24.11
N VAL A 110 7.08 -16.29 23.26
CA VAL A 110 8.28 -15.48 23.50
C VAL A 110 7.91 -14.01 23.68
N LEU A 111 7.00 -13.49 22.84
CA LEU A 111 6.50 -12.12 22.92
C LEU A 111 5.73 -11.86 24.22
N CYS A 112 4.86 -12.78 24.63
CA CYS A 112 4.15 -12.64 25.90
C CYS A 112 5.11 -12.67 27.11
N HIS A 113 6.14 -13.53 27.07
CA HIS A 113 7.16 -13.59 28.12
C HIS A 113 8.01 -12.31 28.17
N LEU A 114 8.38 -11.77 27.02
CA LEU A 114 9.06 -10.48 26.91
C LEU A 114 8.23 -9.38 27.58
N MET A 115 6.93 -9.28 27.24
CA MET A 115 6.07 -8.25 27.82
C MET A 115 5.94 -8.39 29.33
N ASN A 116 5.75 -9.61 29.84
CA ASN A 116 5.68 -9.86 31.29
C ASN A 116 7.01 -9.57 32.03
N LYS A 117 8.15 -9.51 31.34
CA LYS A 117 9.42 -9.06 31.92
C LYS A 117 9.50 -7.54 31.98
N ILE A 118 8.98 -6.85 30.96
CA ILE A 118 8.96 -5.39 30.88
C ILE A 118 7.92 -4.80 31.84
N SER A 119 6.70 -5.33 31.81
CA SER A 119 5.60 -4.95 32.68
C SER A 119 5.03 -6.22 33.34
N PRO A 120 5.44 -6.51 34.59
CA PRO A 120 5.01 -7.70 35.30
C PRO A 120 3.49 -7.79 35.44
N GLY A 121 2.91 -8.90 34.98
CA GLY A 121 1.48 -9.17 35.11
C GLY A 121 0.61 -8.64 33.98
N SER A 122 1.17 -8.05 32.93
CA SER A 122 0.39 -7.59 31.76
C SER A 122 -0.36 -8.72 31.06
N ILE A 123 0.23 -9.91 31.00
CA ILE A 123 -0.35 -11.08 30.33
C ILE A 123 -0.45 -12.24 31.34
N PRO A 124 -1.60 -12.43 32.02
CA PRO A 124 -1.71 -13.36 33.12
C PRO A 124 -1.69 -14.83 32.70
N LYS A 125 -2.12 -15.14 31.46
CA LYS A 125 -2.20 -16.51 30.95
C LYS A 125 -1.63 -16.58 29.54
N ILE A 126 -0.58 -17.38 29.38
CA ILE A 126 0.06 -17.65 28.09
C ILE A 126 -0.33 -19.07 27.68
N ASN A 127 -0.79 -19.25 26.45
CA ASN A 127 -1.14 -20.56 25.94
C ASN A 127 0.11 -21.28 25.42
N SER A 128 0.51 -22.37 26.08
CA SER A 128 1.68 -23.17 25.65
C SER A 128 1.34 -24.36 24.77
N THR A 129 0.08 -24.81 24.79
CA THR A 129 -0.37 -26.01 24.06
C THR A 129 -1.75 -25.80 23.44
N GLY A 130 -1.93 -26.29 22.22
CA GLY A 130 -3.20 -26.37 21.53
C GLY A 130 -3.07 -26.06 20.04
N GLY A 131 -4.21 -25.87 19.38
CA GLY A 131 -4.25 -25.54 17.95
C GLY A 131 -3.83 -24.10 17.64
N GLN A 132 -3.72 -23.81 16.34
CA GLN A 132 -3.36 -22.51 15.76
C GLN A 132 -4.07 -21.30 16.41
N PHE A 133 -5.36 -21.41 16.70
CA PHE A 133 -6.14 -20.33 17.30
C PHE A 133 -5.58 -19.85 18.65
N LYS A 134 -5.02 -20.74 19.48
CA LYS A 134 -4.44 -20.36 20.78
C LYS A 134 -3.13 -19.60 20.64
N MET A 135 -2.35 -19.90 19.59
CA MET A 135 -1.11 -19.19 19.31
C MET A 135 -1.39 -17.79 18.75
N MET A 136 -2.40 -17.67 17.90
CA MET A 136 -2.91 -16.36 17.48
C MET A 136 -3.45 -15.54 18.67
N GLU A 137 -4.09 -16.20 19.63
CA GLU A 137 -4.55 -15.54 20.86
C GLU A 137 -3.39 -14.97 21.69
N ASN A 138 -2.25 -15.68 21.80
CA ASN A 138 -1.05 -15.14 22.45
C ASN A 138 -0.57 -13.84 21.76
N ILE A 139 -0.53 -13.81 20.43
CA ILE A 139 -0.16 -12.61 19.66
C ILE A 139 -1.13 -11.46 19.96
N ASN A 140 -2.44 -11.72 19.99
CA ASN A 140 -3.45 -10.71 20.32
C ASN A 140 -3.30 -10.19 21.76
N LEU A 141 -2.98 -11.07 22.73
CA LEU A 141 -2.70 -10.67 24.11
C LEU A 141 -1.47 -9.77 24.20
N PHE A 142 -0.42 -10.09 23.44
CA PHE A 142 0.76 -9.24 23.33
C PHE A 142 0.43 -7.86 22.74
N GLN A 143 -0.29 -7.81 21.61
CA GLN A 143 -0.74 -6.55 21.00
C GLN A 143 -1.53 -5.68 21.99
N LYS A 144 -2.44 -6.29 22.75
CA LYS A 144 -3.21 -5.57 23.77
C LYS A 144 -2.27 -4.98 24.84
N ALA A 145 -1.34 -5.79 25.35
CA ALA A 145 -0.40 -5.35 26.37
C ALA A 145 0.54 -4.24 25.87
N LEU A 146 0.92 -4.23 24.59
CA LEU A 146 1.70 -3.13 23.99
C LEU A 146 0.94 -1.80 24.06
N LYS A 147 -0.35 -1.82 23.69
CA LYS A 147 -1.22 -0.63 23.72
C LYS A 147 -1.42 -0.14 25.14
N ASP A 148 -1.69 -1.05 26.07
CA ASP A 148 -1.85 -0.74 27.49
C ASP A 148 -0.56 -0.17 28.10
N TYR A 149 0.61 -0.57 27.58
CA TYR A 149 1.92 -0.05 27.96
C TYR A 149 2.27 1.31 27.31
N GLY A 150 1.48 1.76 26.32
CA GLY A 150 1.64 3.07 25.68
C GLY A 150 2.43 3.06 24.37
N VAL A 151 2.53 1.92 23.68
CA VAL A 151 2.93 1.86 22.27
C VAL A 151 1.77 2.37 21.40
N ASP A 152 2.06 3.21 20.41
CA ASP A 152 1.05 3.77 19.52
C ASP A 152 0.41 2.68 18.65
N ASP A 153 -0.90 2.77 18.44
CA ASP A 153 -1.69 1.84 17.64
C ASP A 153 -1.15 1.70 16.21
N VAL A 154 -0.60 2.78 15.64
CA VAL A 154 -0.02 2.77 14.29
C VAL A 154 1.26 1.93 14.20
N ASP A 155 1.97 1.77 15.32
CA ASP A 155 3.21 1.02 15.41
C ASP A 155 2.97 -0.47 15.73
N VAL A 156 1.75 -0.87 16.10
CA VAL A 156 1.42 -2.26 16.48
C VAL A 156 1.14 -3.12 15.24
N PHE A 157 1.95 -4.16 15.04
CA PHE A 157 1.76 -5.13 13.96
C PHE A 157 0.47 -5.95 14.10
N GLN A 158 -0.06 -6.45 12.98
CA GLN A 158 -1.24 -7.31 12.93
C GLN A 158 -0.88 -8.80 13.01
N THR A 159 -1.80 -9.63 13.50
CA THR A 159 -1.53 -11.07 13.70
C THR A 159 -1.14 -11.80 12.41
N VAL A 160 -1.64 -11.34 11.26
CA VAL A 160 -1.26 -11.87 9.92
C VAL A 160 0.19 -11.58 9.56
N ASP A 161 0.77 -10.49 10.06
CA ASP A 161 2.12 -10.05 9.73
C ASP A 161 3.15 -11.05 10.26
N LEU A 162 2.93 -11.56 11.47
CA LEU A 162 3.77 -12.58 12.11
C LEU A 162 3.33 -14.00 11.77
N TRP A 163 2.04 -14.33 11.89
CA TRP A 163 1.57 -15.71 11.75
C TRP A 163 1.70 -16.25 10.32
N GLU A 164 1.34 -15.44 9.33
CA GLU A 164 1.47 -15.77 7.90
C GLU A 164 2.77 -15.24 7.30
N LYS A 165 3.63 -14.61 8.12
CA LYS A 165 4.89 -13.97 7.71
C LYS A 165 4.69 -12.93 6.60
N LYS A 166 3.58 -12.18 6.64
CA LYS A 166 3.27 -11.19 5.60
C LYS A 166 4.16 -9.96 5.69
N ASP A 167 4.48 -9.49 6.90
CA ASP A 167 5.29 -8.29 7.11
C ASP A 167 6.10 -8.38 8.40
N ILE A 168 7.22 -9.12 8.35
CA ILE A 168 8.13 -9.25 9.50
C ILE A 168 8.84 -7.91 9.82
N ALA A 169 9.00 -7.02 8.84
CA ALA A 169 9.58 -5.70 9.07
C ALA A 169 8.68 -4.85 9.98
N GLN A 170 7.35 -4.97 9.86
CA GLN A 170 6.42 -4.34 10.80
C GLN A 170 6.57 -4.91 12.22
N VAL A 171 6.75 -6.22 12.38
CA VAL A 171 6.99 -6.85 13.70
C VAL A 171 8.26 -6.28 14.36
N ILE A 172 9.35 -6.18 13.61
CA ILE A 172 10.60 -5.56 14.08
C ILE A 172 10.36 -4.09 14.47
N THR A 173 9.66 -3.34 13.63
CA THR A 173 9.31 -1.92 13.90
C THR A 173 8.53 -1.78 15.21
N THR A 174 7.55 -2.66 15.47
CA THR A 174 6.81 -2.68 16.73
C THR A 174 7.72 -2.94 17.93
N LEU A 175 8.71 -3.83 17.81
CA LEU A 175 9.66 -4.10 18.90
C LEU A 175 10.54 -2.87 19.19
N PHE A 176 11.00 -2.15 18.17
CA PHE A 176 11.69 -0.87 18.36
C PHE A 176 10.77 0.21 18.94
N ALA A 177 9.49 0.22 18.60
CA ALA A 177 8.51 1.10 19.23
C ALA A 177 8.35 0.78 20.72
N LEU A 178 8.20 -0.50 21.08
CA LEU A 178 8.18 -0.94 22.47
C LEU A 178 9.46 -0.53 23.21
N GLY A 179 10.64 -0.80 22.62
CA GLY A 179 11.94 -0.40 23.16
C GLY A 179 12.02 1.09 23.46
N ARG A 180 11.58 1.94 22.52
CA ARG A 180 11.50 3.39 22.70
C ARG A 180 10.50 3.80 23.79
N THR A 181 9.36 3.10 23.89
CA THR A 181 8.36 3.37 24.93
C THR A 181 8.90 3.07 26.31
N THR A 182 9.78 2.07 26.49
CA THR A 182 10.37 1.77 27.80
C THR A 182 11.17 2.94 28.42
N TYR A 183 11.69 3.89 27.62
CA TYR A 183 12.35 5.09 28.16
C TYR A 183 11.40 6.02 28.93
N LYS A 184 10.08 5.92 28.67
CA LYS A 184 9.04 6.71 29.35
C LYS A 184 8.64 6.10 30.71
N HIS A 185 9.12 4.90 31.02
CA HIS A 185 8.72 4.10 32.17
C HIS A 185 9.89 3.94 33.15
N PRO A 186 9.97 4.75 34.23
CA PRO A 186 11.10 4.76 35.16
C PRO A 186 11.32 3.44 35.93
N GLU A 187 10.29 2.60 36.03
CA GLU A 187 10.34 1.27 36.61
C GLU A 187 11.16 0.29 35.77
N TRP A 188 11.31 0.56 34.47
CA TRP A 188 12.12 -0.26 33.58
C TRP A 188 13.60 0.11 33.72
N LYS A 189 14.40 -0.88 34.14
CA LYS A 189 15.87 -0.76 34.30
C LYS A 189 16.65 -1.76 33.45
N GLY A 190 15.96 -2.44 32.54
CA GLY A 190 16.58 -3.42 31.64
C GLY A 190 17.26 -2.76 30.44
N PRO A 191 17.76 -3.57 29.49
CA PRO A 191 18.34 -3.04 28.26
C PRO A 191 17.29 -2.29 27.43
N TYR A 192 17.70 -1.21 26.78
CA TYR A 192 16.86 -0.45 25.86
C TYR A 192 17.11 -0.89 24.41
N LEU A 193 16.11 -0.68 23.56
CA LEU A 193 16.19 -0.93 22.12
C LEU A 193 15.87 0.36 21.36
N GLY A 194 16.73 0.73 20.42
CA GLY A 194 16.61 1.95 19.64
C GLY A 194 17.10 3.23 20.36
N PRO A 195 17.12 4.36 19.63
CA PRO A 195 17.67 5.61 20.12
C PRO A 195 16.84 6.17 21.28
N LYS A 196 17.54 6.75 22.26
CA LYS A 196 16.91 7.45 23.38
C LYS A 196 16.07 8.63 22.84
N PRO A 197 14.77 8.72 23.16
CA PRO A 197 13.96 9.89 22.83
C PRO A 197 14.61 11.16 23.39
N ALA A 198 14.67 12.23 22.59
CA ALA A 198 15.20 13.50 23.05
C ALA A 198 14.29 14.12 24.11
N ASP A 199 14.88 14.60 25.20
CA ASP A 199 14.14 15.35 26.21
C ASP A 199 13.77 16.73 25.63
N GLU A 200 12.51 17.15 25.80
CA GLU A 200 12.06 18.47 25.33
C GLU A 200 12.83 19.57 26.09
N CYS A 201 13.65 20.33 25.37
CA CYS A 201 14.32 21.50 25.92
C CYS A 201 13.33 22.67 25.98
N LYS A 202 12.45 22.67 26.99
CA LYS A 202 11.58 23.81 27.28
C LYS A 202 12.45 24.99 27.69
N ARG A 203 12.53 25.99 26.82
CA ARG A 203 13.24 27.23 27.10
C ARG A 203 12.27 28.18 27.79
N GLU A 204 12.48 28.38 29.08
CA GLU A 204 11.79 29.44 29.79
C GLU A 204 12.53 30.75 29.52
N PHE A 205 11.84 31.71 28.91
CA PHE A 205 12.32 33.07 28.75
C PHE A 205 11.76 33.91 29.89
N THR A 206 12.56 34.83 30.42
CA THR A 206 12.05 35.77 31.42
C THR A 206 11.04 36.73 30.79
N GLU A 207 10.14 37.27 31.60
CA GLU A 207 9.14 38.24 31.13
C GLU A 207 9.82 39.46 30.47
N GLU A 208 10.98 39.89 31.01
CA GLU A 208 11.78 40.95 30.40
C GLU A 208 12.37 40.56 29.04
N GLN A 209 12.77 39.30 28.84
CA GLN A 209 13.25 38.79 27.56
C GLN A 209 12.13 38.70 26.53
N LEU A 210 10.95 38.23 26.93
CA LEU A 210 9.76 38.20 26.08
C LEU A 210 9.35 39.62 25.65
N ARG A 211 9.27 40.56 26.61
CA ARG A 211 8.95 41.97 26.36
C ARG A 211 10.02 42.69 25.52
N ALA A 212 11.29 42.34 25.69
CA ALA A 212 12.37 42.84 24.83
C ALA A 212 12.25 42.33 23.38
N GLY A 213 11.64 41.16 23.17
CA GLY A 213 11.34 40.61 21.85
C GLY A 213 10.18 41.31 21.14
N GLU A 214 9.17 41.80 21.87
CA GLU A 214 8.00 42.50 21.30
C GLU A 214 8.37 43.79 20.54
N GLY A 215 9.46 44.46 20.95
CA GLY A 215 9.97 45.66 20.29
C GLY A 215 10.84 45.39 19.05
N LEU A 216 11.19 44.13 18.77
CA LEU A 216 12.10 43.74 17.70
C LEU A 216 11.30 43.41 16.42
N ILE A 217 11.11 44.41 15.58
CA ILE A 217 10.51 44.23 14.25
C ILE A 217 11.47 43.36 13.41
N GLY A 218 11.04 42.15 13.06
CA GLY A 218 11.86 41.22 12.27
C GLY A 218 12.30 41.84 10.93
N LEU A 219 13.49 41.47 10.45
CA LEU A 219 14.12 42.05 9.25
C LEU A 219 13.26 41.97 7.97
N GLN A 220 12.22 41.14 7.96
CA GLN A 220 11.24 40.99 6.87
C GLN A 220 10.03 41.91 6.96
N ALA A 221 9.78 42.54 8.10
CA ALA A 221 8.79 43.60 8.21
C ALA A 221 9.46 44.89 7.70
N GLY A 222 9.25 45.14 6.40
CA GLY A 222 9.82 46.26 5.67
C GLY A 222 9.73 47.59 6.45
N SER A 223 10.76 48.41 6.30
CA SER A 223 10.86 49.69 6.99
C SER A 223 9.85 50.70 6.47
N ASN A 224 8.99 51.22 7.35
CA ASN A 224 8.09 52.34 7.06
C ASN A 224 8.83 53.70 7.09
N LYS A 225 10.16 53.72 7.28
CA LYS A 225 10.97 54.94 7.47
C LYS A 225 11.65 55.43 6.19
N GLY A 226 11.20 55.02 5.00
CA GLY A 226 11.75 55.46 3.71
C GLY A 226 10.68 55.72 2.66
N ALA A 227 10.81 56.86 1.97
CA ALA A 227 9.91 57.48 0.98
C ALA A 227 8.58 58.04 1.55
N THR A 228 8.65 59.12 2.33
CA THR A 228 7.51 60.04 2.43
C THR A 228 7.30 60.70 1.07
N GLN A 229 6.14 60.46 0.46
CA GLN A 229 5.64 61.16 -0.74
C GLN A 229 5.26 62.63 -0.45
N ALA A 230 5.98 63.28 0.46
CA ALA A 230 5.81 64.71 0.73
C ALA A 230 6.80 65.46 -0.17
N GLY A 231 6.31 65.96 -1.30
CA GLY A 231 7.09 66.85 -2.18
C GLY A 231 7.36 66.35 -3.61
N GLN A 232 6.92 65.15 -4.00
CA GLN A 232 6.96 64.75 -5.41
C GLN A 232 5.73 65.29 -6.16
N SER A 233 5.88 66.46 -6.77
CA SER A 233 4.99 66.93 -7.84
C SER A 233 5.52 66.41 -9.17
N ILE A 234 5.00 65.27 -9.63
CA ILE A 234 5.29 64.76 -10.98
C ILE A 234 4.09 65.06 -11.87
N GLY A 235 4.24 66.09 -12.71
CA GLY A 235 3.28 66.45 -13.74
C GLY A 235 2.95 67.95 -13.73
N ALA A 236 3.35 68.67 -14.78
CA ALA A 236 2.95 70.06 -14.96
C ALA A 236 1.43 70.16 -15.16
N THR A 237 0.76 71.04 -14.41
CA THR A 237 -0.67 71.31 -14.55
C THR A 237 -0.97 71.84 -15.96
N ARG A 238 -1.78 71.12 -16.73
CA ARG A 238 -2.20 71.54 -18.07
C ARG A 238 -3.12 72.77 -17.92
N LYS A 239 -2.63 73.96 -18.29
CA LYS A 239 -3.44 75.18 -18.37
C LYS A 239 -4.46 75.04 -19.50
N ILE A 240 -5.75 75.08 -19.18
CA ILE A 240 -6.81 75.27 -20.17
C ILE A 240 -7.02 76.79 -20.28
N LEU A 241 -6.61 77.38 -21.40
CA LEU A 241 -6.98 78.75 -21.75
C LEU A 241 -8.35 78.69 -22.44
N LEU A 242 -9.40 79.17 -21.78
CA LEU A 242 -10.66 79.48 -22.45
C LEU A 242 -10.62 80.95 -22.87
N GLY A 243 -10.53 81.18 -24.17
CA GLY A 243 -10.55 82.50 -24.77
C GLY A 243 -11.95 82.88 -25.25
N LYS A 244 -12.34 84.11 -24.89
CA LYS A 244 -13.41 85.00 -25.38
C LYS A 244 -14.86 84.54 -25.26
#